data_AF-A0A3D0D920-F1
#
_entry.id   AF-A0A3D0D920-F1
#
_cell.length_a   1.000
_cell.length_b   1.000
_cell.length_c   1.000
_cell.angle_alpha   90.00
_cell.angle_beta   90.00
_cell.angle_gamma   90.00
#
_symmetry.space_group_name_H-M   'P 1'
#
loop_
_entity.id
_entity.type
_entity.pdbx_description
1 polymer ?
#
loop_
_entity_poly.entity_id
_entity_poly.type
_entity_poly.pdbx_seq_one_letter_code
_entity_poly.pdbx_strand_id
1 'polypeptide(L)'
;MLGPILEGLAQEFGGAFILARLNTDENQRLAAQFGIQGIPAVKAFRDGRVVAEFVGAQPRPTVRKFIEQLLPNELDLKVAEGRALLAAKKFAEAERKFRTVLAENPDHPAALLGLALGLLEQGQERGALQTLERVP
;
A
#
# COMPACT_ATOMS: atom_id res chain seq x y z
N MET A 1 -14.53 -22.33 -9.08
CA MET A 1 -13.18 -21.98 -9.57
C MET A 1 -12.84 -20.58 -9.09
N LEU A 2 -11.67 -20.37 -8.47
CA LEU A 2 -11.29 -19.10 -7.83
C LEU A 2 -10.83 -18.01 -8.84
N GLY A 3 -10.24 -18.42 -9.97
CA GLY A 3 -9.73 -17.51 -11.00
C GLY A 3 -10.73 -16.44 -11.46
N PRO A 4 -11.94 -16.81 -11.93
CA PRO A 4 -12.95 -15.85 -12.38
C PRO A 4 -13.42 -14.87 -11.28
N ILE A 5 -13.39 -15.30 -10.01
CA ILE A 5 -13.74 -14.42 -8.88
C ILE A 5 -12.67 -13.33 -8.72
N LEU A 6 -11.38 -13.70 -8.76
CA LEU A 6 -10.28 -12.75 -8.64
C LEU A 6 -10.22 -11.80 -9.84
N GLU A 7 -10.43 -12.31 -11.06
CA GLU A 7 -10.45 -11.51 -12.29
C GLU A 7 -11.60 -10.49 -12.27
N GLY A 8 -12.80 -10.90 -11.86
CA GLY A 8 -13.94 -9.99 -11.71
C GLY A 8 -13.72 -8.92 -10.65
N LEU A 9 -13.13 -9.28 -9.50
CA LEU A 9 -12.79 -8.29 -8.46
C LEU A 9 -11.69 -7.34 -8.94
N ALA A 10 -10.68 -7.81 -9.67
CA ALA A 10 -9.63 -6.95 -10.22
C ALA A 10 -10.19 -5.88 -11.17
N GLN A 11 -11.20 -6.23 -11.97
CA GLN A 11 -11.92 -5.28 -12.82
C GLN A 11 -12.75 -4.29 -11.98
N GLU A 12 -13.50 -4.78 -10.99
CA GLU A 12 -14.35 -3.94 -10.12
C GLU A 12 -13.55 -2.93 -9.29
N PHE A 13 -12.38 -3.32 -8.79
CA PHE A 13 -11.51 -2.45 -8.02
C PHE A 13 -10.67 -1.50 -8.89
N GLY A 14 -10.82 -1.51 -10.21
CA GLY A 14 -10.35 -0.44 -11.09
C GLY A 14 -8.86 -0.14 -11.01
N GLY A 15 -8.02 -1.16 -10.78
CA GLY A 15 -6.56 -1.01 -10.67
C GLY A 15 -6.05 -0.71 -9.25
N ALA A 16 -6.90 -0.77 -8.21
CA ALA A 16 -6.45 -0.63 -6.82
C ALA A 16 -5.50 -1.77 -6.37
N PHE A 17 -5.44 -2.87 -7.12
CA PHE A 17 -4.44 -3.93 -6.97
C PHE A 17 -4.12 -4.58 -8.32
N ILE A 18 -2.99 -5.29 -8.39
CA ILE A 18 -2.57 -6.07 -9.56
C ILE A 18 -2.81 -7.55 -9.28
N LEU A 19 -3.54 -8.23 -10.15
CA LEU A 19 -3.70 -9.68 -10.10
C LEU A 19 -2.57 -10.36 -10.89
N ALA A 20 -1.62 -10.98 -10.19
CA ALA A 20 -0.60 -11.84 -10.78
C ALA A 20 -1.02 -13.30 -10.67
N ARG A 21 -0.94 -14.06 -11.77
CA ARG A 21 -1.19 -15.50 -11.80
C ARG A 21 0.10 -16.25 -12.05
N LEU A 22 0.28 -17.38 -11.37
CA LEU A 22 1.46 -18.22 -11.50
C LEU A 22 1.06 -19.69 -11.57
N ASN A 23 1.59 -20.42 -12.56
CA ASN A 23 1.50 -21.87 -12.63
C ASN A 23 2.59 -22.48 -11.74
N THR A 24 2.19 -23.22 -10.69
CA THR A 24 3.13 -23.84 -9.74
C THR A 24 3.88 -25.03 -10.34
N ASP A 25 3.27 -25.72 -11.31
CA ASP A 25 3.87 -26.89 -11.96
C ASP A 25 5.10 -26.50 -12.81
N GLU A 26 5.02 -25.33 -13.44
CA GLU A 26 6.11 -24.72 -14.22
C GLU A 26 7.13 -23.98 -13.33
N ASN A 27 6.73 -23.56 -12.12
CA ASN A 27 7.53 -22.69 -11.24
C ASN A 27 7.78 -23.32 -9.86
N GLN A 28 8.13 -24.61 -9.83
CA GLN A 28 8.24 -25.41 -8.59
C GLN A 28 9.19 -24.81 -7.55
N ARG A 29 10.35 -24.27 -7.97
CA ARG A 29 11.30 -23.63 -7.03
C ARG A 29 10.69 -22.42 -6.33
N LEU A 30 9.94 -21.60 -7.08
CA LEU A 30 9.27 -20.43 -6.54
C LEU A 30 8.09 -20.81 -5.64
N ALA A 31 7.34 -21.84 -6.04
CA ALA A 31 6.28 -22.42 -5.22
C ALA A 31 6.83 -22.94 -3.87
N ALA A 32 7.97 -23.64 -3.87
CA ALA A 32 8.65 -24.07 -2.66
C ALA A 32 9.16 -22.89 -1.82
N GLN A 33 9.78 -21.89 -2.45
CA GLN A 33 10.27 -20.69 -1.77
C GLN A 33 9.15 -19.93 -1.03
N PHE A 34 7.96 -19.85 -1.62
CA PHE A 34 6.80 -19.22 -0.99
C PHE A 34 5.96 -20.19 -0.14
N GLY A 35 6.39 -21.44 0.06
CA GLY A 35 5.71 -22.41 0.93
C GLY A 35 4.33 -22.82 0.40
N ILE A 36 4.16 -22.96 -0.92
CA ILE A 36 2.89 -23.40 -1.50
C ILE A 36 2.73 -24.91 -1.28
N GLN A 37 1.88 -25.27 -0.32
CA GLN A 37 1.60 -26.67 0.05
C GLN A 37 0.28 -27.20 -0.51
N GLY A 38 -0.60 -26.33 -1.01
CA GLY A 38 -1.89 -26.68 -1.59
C GLY A 38 -2.38 -25.62 -2.57
N ILE A 39 -3.12 -26.05 -3.58
CA ILE A 39 -3.69 -25.17 -4.62
C ILE A 39 -5.23 -25.21 -4.59
N PRO A 40 -5.92 -24.08 -4.88
CA PRO A 40 -5.35 -22.75 -5.15
C PRO A 40 -4.80 -22.09 -3.87
N ALA A 41 -3.72 -21.32 -4.00
CA ALA A 41 -3.18 -20.47 -2.93
C ALA A 41 -3.10 -19.03 -3.41
N VAL A 42 -3.41 -18.08 -2.54
CA VAL A 42 -3.35 -16.65 -2.81
C VAL A 42 -2.47 -15.98 -1.76
N LYS A 43 -1.50 -15.20 -2.21
CA LYS A 43 -0.64 -14.37 -1.36
C LYS A 43 -0.73 -12.93 -1.83
N ALA A 44 -0.90 -12.03 -0.87
CA ALA A 44 -0.91 -10.59 -1.09
C ALA A 44 0.47 -10.01 -0.82
N PHE A 45 0.94 -9.17 -1.74
CA PHE A 45 2.25 -8.54 -1.65
C PHE A 45 2.10 -7.02 -1.51
N ARG A 46 2.89 -6.43 -0.61
CA ARG A 46 3.08 -4.98 -0.47
C ARG A 46 4.54 -4.73 -0.14
N ASP A 47 5.17 -3.76 -0.83
CA ASP A 47 6.59 -3.41 -0.66
C ASP A 47 7.54 -4.63 -0.71
N GLY A 48 7.26 -5.56 -1.64
CA GLY A 48 8.06 -6.77 -1.85
C GLY A 48 7.89 -7.85 -0.78
N ARG A 49 7.00 -7.68 0.19
CA ARG A 49 6.75 -8.62 1.29
C ARG A 49 5.35 -9.21 1.21
N VAL A 50 5.19 -10.46 1.67
CA VAL A 50 3.88 -11.07 1.84
C VAL A 50 3.22 -10.44 3.07
N VAL A 51 2.05 -9.84 2.89
CA VAL A 51 1.30 -9.16 3.96
C VAL A 51 0.04 -9.91 4.40
N ALA A 52 -0.48 -10.80 3.55
CA ALA A 52 -1.60 -11.67 3.88
C ALA A 52 -1.66 -12.86 2.91
N GLU A 53 -2.33 -13.94 3.31
CA GLU A 53 -2.51 -15.12 2.47
C GLU A 53 -3.74 -15.93 2.83
N PHE A 54 -4.19 -16.76 1.89
CA PHE A 54 -5.12 -17.86 2.16
C PHE A 54 -4.89 -19.03 1.20
N VAL A 55 -5.31 -20.22 1.63
CA VAL A 55 -5.25 -21.46 0.84
C VAL A 55 -6.67 -22.00 0.65
N GLY A 56 -6.92 -22.60 -0.52
CA GLY A 56 -8.19 -23.19 -0.90
C GLY A 56 -9.13 -22.20 -1.60
N ALA A 57 -10.20 -22.74 -2.16
CA ALA A 57 -11.24 -21.94 -2.79
C ALA A 57 -12.11 -21.27 -1.71
N GLN A 58 -12.26 -19.95 -1.79
CA GLN A 58 -13.08 -19.16 -0.87
C GLN A 58 -14.29 -18.56 -1.59
N PRO A 59 -15.44 -18.36 -0.90
CA PRO A 59 -16.57 -17.63 -1.46
C PRO A 59 -16.20 -16.19 -1.85
N ARG A 60 -16.84 -15.66 -2.89
CA ARG A 60 -16.58 -14.30 -3.39
C ARG A 60 -16.64 -13.21 -2.31
N PRO A 61 -17.60 -13.20 -1.35
CA PRO A 61 -17.61 -12.20 -0.28
C PRO A 61 -16.36 -12.26 0.61
N THR A 62 -15.85 -13.45 0.90
CA THR A 62 -14.62 -13.64 1.69
C THR A 62 -13.41 -13.10 0.94
N VAL A 63 -13.29 -13.39 -0.36
CA VAL A 63 -12.20 -12.87 -1.20
C VAL A 63 -12.26 -11.35 -1.31
N ARG A 64 -13.46 -10.76 -1.48
CA ARG A 64 -13.65 -9.31 -1.48
C ARG A 64 -13.15 -8.70 -0.18
N LYS A 65 -13.58 -9.21 0.96
CA LYS A 65 -13.17 -8.70 2.28
C LYS A 65 -11.66 -8.79 2.48
N PHE A 66 -11.05 -9.87 2.04
CA PHE A 66 -9.59 -10.02 2.06
C PHE A 66 -8.89 -8.92 1.24
N ILE A 67 -9.38 -8.61 0.05
CA ILE A 67 -8.82 -7.52 -0.79
C ILE A 67 -9.05 -6.16 -0.14
N GLU A 68 -10.24 -5.88 0.38
CA GLU A 68 -10.58 -4.58 0.99
C GLU A 68 -9.66 -4.24 2.18
N GLN A 69 -9.28 -5.24 2.98
CA GLN A 69 -8.31 -5.07 4.07
C GLN A 69 -6.90 -4.73 3.60
N LEU A 70 -6.60 -4.98 2.32
CA LEU A 70 -5.31 -4.74 1.68
C LEU A 70 -5.30 -3.48 0.81
N LEU A 71 -6.42 -2.77 0.68
CA LEU A 71 -6.43 -1.51 -0.05
C LEU A 71 -5.85 -0.38 0.81
N PRO A 72 -5.25 0.64 0.18
CA PRO A 72 -4.88 1.87 0.88
C PRO A 72 -6.10 2.45 1.58
N ASN A 73 -5.94 2.86 2.85
CA ASN A 73 -6.99 3.60 3.53
C ASN A 73 -6.99 5.07 3.06
N GLU A 74 -7.96 5.86 3.54
CA GLU A 74 -8.08 7.28 3.15
C GLU A 74 -6.81 8.10 3.47
N LEU A 75 -6.14 7.81 4.60
CA LEU A 75 -4.90 8.49 4.99
C LEU A 75 -3.77 8.12 4.04
N ASP A 76 -3.63 6.85 3.66
CA ASP A 76 -2.63 6.39 2.70
C ASP A 76 -2.78 7.09 1.35
N LEU A 77 -4.02 7.29 0.89
CA LEU A 77 -4.32 8.03 -0.34
C LEU A 77 -3.94 9.51 -0.21
N LYS A 78 -4.29 10.16 0.91
CA LYS A 78 -3.87 11.56 1.18
C LYS A 78 -2.34 11.70 1.23
N VAL A 79 -1.62 10.73 1.79
CA VAL A 79 -0.14 10.70 1.80
C VAL A 79 0.40 10.53 0.38
N ALA A 80 -0.17 9.63 -0.43
CA ALA A 80 0.23 9.43 -1.82
C ALA A 80 0.07 10.72 -2.64
N GLU A 81 -1.05 11.44 -2.47
CA GLU A 81 -1.26 12.76 -3.08
C GLU A 81 -0.20 13.78 -2.60
N GLY A 82 0.08 13.82 -1.30
CA GLY A 82 1.14 14.68 -0.74
C GLY A 82 2.50 14.39 -1.39
N ARG A 83 2.85 13.12 -1.59
CA ARG A 83 4.08 12.70 -2.27
C ARG A 83 4.10 13.11 -3.74
N ALA A 84 2.97 12.99 -4.44
CA ALA A 84 2.85 13.46 -5.82
C ALA A 84 3.06 14.98 -5.92
N LEU A 85 2.55 15.75 -4.95
CA LEU A 85 2.78 17.20 -4.86
C LEU A 85 4.25 17.55 -4.60
N LEU A 86 4.96 16.79 -3.75
CA LEU A 86 6.42 16.93 -3.57
C LEU A 86 7.17 16.69 -4.89
N ALA A 87 6.85 15.60 -5.61
CA ALA A 87 7.47 15.29 -6.90
C ALA A 87 7.20 16.39 -7.95
N ALA A 88 6.03 17.02 -7.88
CA ALA A 88 5.66 18.17 -8.70
C ALA A 88 6.24 19.52 -8.21
N LYS A 89 7.10 19.51 -7.17
CA LYS A 89 7.69 20.70 -6.51
C LYS A 89 6.67 21.68 -5.93
N LYS A 90 5.44 21.22 -5.66
CA LYS A 90 4.37 22.01 -5.04
C LYS A 90 4.45 21.89 -3.51
N PHE A 91 5.55 22.35 -2.94
CA PHE A 91 5.92 22.06 -1.55
C PHE A 91 4.90 22.58 -0.52
N ALA A 92 4.36 23.79 -0.71
CA ALA A 92 3.35 24.35 0.19
C ALA A 92 2.02 23.56 0.15
N GLU A 93 1.62 23.04 -1.01
CA GLU A 93 0.44 22.19 -1.13
C GLU A 93 0.69 20.82 -0.48
N ALA A 94 1.87 20.25 -0.71
CA ALA A 94 2.27 18.98 -0.11
C ALA A 94 2.29 19.08 1.43
N GLU A 95 2.88 20.14 1.98
CA GLU A 95 2.88 20.42 3.42
C GLU A 95 1.47 20.43 3.99
N ARG A 96 0.54 21.18 3.39
CA ARG A 96 -0.86 21.22 3.85
C ARG A 96 -1.47 19.82 3.86
N LYS A 97 -1.22 19.03 2.82
CA LYS A 97 -1.73 17.67 2.70
C LYS A 97 -1.18 16.74 3.79
N PHE A 98 0.12 16.82 4.10
CA PHE A 98 0.68 16.02 5.19
C PHE A 98 0.18 16.47 6.55
N ARG A 99 0.00 17.78 6.77
CA ARG A 99 -0.60 18.29 8.02
C ARG A 99 -2.02 17.80 8.23
N THR A 100 -2.84 17.65 7.18
CA THR A 100 -4.19 17.06 7.34
C THR A 100 -4.11 15.60 7.77
N VAL A 101 -3.18 14.82 7.21
CA VAL A 101 -2.96 13.42 7.64
C VAL A 101 -2.51 13.38 9.10
N LEU A 102 -1.59 14.26 9.50
CA LEU A 102 -1.07 14.32 10.87
C LEU A 102 -2.08 14.86 11.89
N ALA A 103 -3.11 15.58 11.45
CA ALA A 103 -4.22 15.97 12.32
C ALA A 103 -5.10 14.76 12.68
N GLU A 104 -5.25 13.80 11.75
CA GLU A 104 -6.02 12.56 11.94
C GLU A 104 -5.18 11.46 12.61
N ASN A 105 -3.90 11.33 12.23
CA ASN A 105 -2.94 10.41 12.83
C ASN A 105 -1.59 11.12 13.06
N PRO A 106 -1.36 11.66 14.27
CA PRO A 106 -0.16 12.43 14.60
C PRO A 106 1.17 11.69 14.42
N ASP A 107 1.16 10.36 14.51
CA ASP A 107 2.36 9.53 14.46
C ASP A 107 2.51 8.79 13.12
N HIS A 108 1.77 9.22 12.08
CA HIS A 108 1.81 8.59 10.78
C HIS A 108 3.20 8.74 10.12
N PRO A 109 4.03 7.68 10.02
CA PRO A 109 5.46 7.82 9.70
C PRO A 109 5.71 8.44 8.32
N ALA A 110 4.95 7.97 7.33
CA ALA A 110 5.07 8.46 5.96
C ALA A 110 4.63 9.93 5.79
N ALA A 111 3.75 10.44 6.66
CA ALA A 111 3.28 11.81 6.60
C ALA A 111 4.26 12.74 7.33
N LEU A 112 4.85 12.30 8.45
CA LEU A 112 5.93 13.01 9.13
C LEU A 112 7.14 13.19 8.19
N LEU A 113 7.59 12.11 7.55
CA LEU A 113 8.68 12.18 6.57
C LEU A 113 8.33 13.10 5.40
N GLY A 114 7.13 12.97 4.84
CA GLY A 114 6.66 13.83 3.75
C GLY A 114 6.63 15.31 4.13
N LEU A 115 6.14 15.62 5.34
CA LEU A 115 6.11 16.99 5.87
C LEU A 115 7.53 17.53 6.05
N ALA A 116 8.44 16.77 6.66
CA ALA A 116 9.82 17.19 6.84
C ALA A 116 10.50 17.49 5.50
N LEU A 117 10.34 16.63 4.50
CA LEU A 117 10.86 16.86 3.15
C LEU A 117 10.28 18.14 2.52
N GLY A 118 8.96 18.34 2.63
CA GLY A 118 8.31 19.56 2.15
C GLY A 118 8.80 20.84 2.86
N LEU A 119 9.13 20.76 4.14
CA LEU A 119 9.68 21.88 4.91
C LEU A 119 11.13 22.18 4.52
N LEU A 120 11.96 21.16 4.29
CA LEU A 120 13.35 21.32 3.83
C LEU A 120 13.41 22.05 2.49
N GLU A 121 12.59 21.65 1.52
CA GLU A 121 12.52 22.27 0.20
C GLU A 121 12.04 23.73 0.24
N GLN A 122 11.35 24.12 1.32
CA GLN A 122 10.93 25.50 1.59
C GLN A 122 11.94 26.29 2.43
N GLY A 123 13.10 25.71 2.77
CA GLY A 123 14.13 26.34 3.61
C GLY A 123 13.78 26.39 5.11
N GLN A 124 12.74 25.68 5.55
CA GLN A 124 12.30 25.64 6.95
C GLN A 124 13.02 24.54 7.74
N GLU A 125 14.35 24.61 7.79
CA GLU A 125 15.23 23.57 8.34
C GLU A 125 14.90 23.18 9.79
N ARG A 126 14.66 24.19 10.65
CA ARG A 126 14.31 23.94 12.05
C ARG A 126 13.02 23.13 12.20
N GLY A 127 12.00 23.47 11.41
CA GLY A 127 10.71 22.76 11.43
C GLY A 127 10.84 21.34 10.87
N ALA A 128 11.66 21.17 9.84
CA ALA A 128 11.94 19.85 9.28
C ALA A 128 12.64 18.92 10.28
N LEU A 129 13.67 19.41 10.97
CA LEU A 129 14.39 18.62 11.99
C LEU A 129 13.47 18.18 13.13
N GLN A 130 12.67 19.09 13.67
CA GLN A 130 11.68 18.76 14.71
C GLN A 130 10.66 17.72 14.25
N THR A 131 10.29 17.75 12.97
CA THR A 131 9.37 16.77 12.40
C THR A 131 10.05 15.41 12.21
N LEU A 132 11.32 15.38 11.78
CA LEU A 132 12.11 14.16 11.61
C LEU A 132 12.36 13.43 12.94
N GLU A 133 12.57 14.16 14.02
CA GLU A 133 12.75 13.59 15.37
C GLU A 133 11.53 12.78 15.85
N ARG A 134 10.36 12.99 15.23
CA ARG A 134 9.12 12.26 15.53
C ARG A 134 8.92 11.02 14.65
N VAL A 135 9.73 10.83 13.61
CA VAL A 135 9.60 9.66 12.73
C VAL A 135 10.11 8.42 13.48
N PRO A 136 9.28 7.36 13.62
CA PRO A 136 9.68 6.13 14.31
C PRO A 136 10.64 5.25 13.49
#